data_AF-A0A831Z4A9-F1
#
_entry.id   AF-A0A831Z4A9-F1
#
_cell.length_a   1.000
_cell.length_b   1.000
_cell.length_c   1.000
_cell.angle_alpha   90.00
_cell.angle_beta   90.00
_cell.angle_gamma   90.00
#
_symmetry.space_group_name_H-M   'P 1'
#
loop_
_entity.id
_entity.type
_entity.pdbx_description
1 polymer ?
#
loop_
_entity_poly.entity_id
_entity_poly.type
_entity_poly.pdbx_seq_one_letter_code
_entity_poly.pdbx_strand_id
1 'polypeptide(L)' 'GLTDKPVIAVPTSVGYGSHFGGITALLAMLNSCANSITVVNIDNGFGAGYAAALILRQIIQFHQKHGETHE' A
#
# COMPACT_ATOMS: atom_id res chain seq x y z
N GLY A 1 6.74 -8.28 -9.83
CA GLY A 1 7.27 -7.22 -8.96
C GLY A 1 8.03 -7.86 -7.82
N LEU A 2 8.43 -7.11 -6.79
CA LEU A 2 9.12 -7.66 -5.61
C LEU A 2 8.30 -8.75 -4.88
N THR A 3 6.97 -8.74 -5.06
CA THR A 3 6.04 -9.76 -4.59
C THR A 3 4.80 -9.78 -5.50
N ASP A 4 4.03 -10.87 -5.45
CA ASP A 4 2.76 -11.03 -6.17
C ASP A 4 1.56 -10.46 -5.39
N LYS A 5 1.81 -9.85 -4.22
CA LYS A 5 0.81 -9.21 -3.37
C LYS A 5 0.83 -7.68 -3.53
N PRO A 6 -0.29 -6.98 -3.32
CA PRO A 6 -0.29 -5.51 -3.27
C PRO A 6 0.56 -5.02 -2.10
N VAL A 7 1.37 -3.98 -2.34
CA VAL A 7 2.22 -3.36 -1.32
C VAL A 7 1.71 -1.96 -1.01
N ILE A 8 1.50 -1.66 0.27
CA ILE A 8 1.15 -0.32 0.74
C ILE A 8 2.33 0.22 1.53
N ALA A 9 2.90 1.31 1.05
CA ALA A 9 4.10 1.92 1.61
C ALA A 9 3.74 3.15 2.44
N VAL A 10 4.18 3.16 3.70
CA VAL A 10 3.97 4.25 4.66
C VAL A 10 5.31 4.90 4.96
N PRO A 11 5.61 6.07 4.40
CA PRO A 11 6.83 6.80 4.74
C PRO A 11 6.73 7.30 6.18
N THR A 12 7.79 7.15 6.97
CA THR A 12 7.82 7.61 8.36
C THR A 12 8.38 9.03 8.46
N SER A 13 7.89 9.86 9.38
CA SER A 13 8.48 11.18 9.71
C SER A 13 9.62 11.09 10.73
N VAL A 14 10.10 9.89 11.03
CA VAL A 14 11.31 9.65 11.81
C VAL A 14 12.25 8.71 11.06
N GLY A 15 13.54 8.85 11.35
CA GLY A 15 14.61 8.02 10.78
C GLY A 15 15.98 8.63 11.07
N TYR A 16 17.04 7.83 10.91
CA TYR A 16 18.40 8.32 11.06
C TYR A 16 18.91 8.99 9.78
N GLY A 17 19.69 10.06 9.93
CA GLY A 17 20.33 10.76 8.82
C GLY A 17 19.41 11.77 8.12
N SER A 18 19.60 11.93 6.80
CA SER A 18 18.94 12.92 5.95
C SER A 18 17.49 12.56 5.62
N HIS A 19 16.67 12.37 6.64
CA HIS A 19 15.29 11.90 6.50
C HIS A 19 14.27 13.01 6.19
N PHE A 20 14.60 14.27 6.56
CA PHE A 20 13.84 15.49 6.24
C PHE A 20 12.33 15.38 6.52
N GLY A 21 11.93 15.00 7.73
CA GLY A 21 10.51 14.94 8.09
C GLY A 21 9.71 13.88 7.33
N GLY A 22 10.37 12.97 6.61
CA GLY A 22 9.77 11.88 5.86
C GLY A 22 9.78 12.12 4.35
N ILE A 23 10.23 13.30 3.91
CA ILE A 23 10.31 13.65 2.49
C ILE A 23 11.27 12.73 1.74
N THR A 24 12.42 12.39 2.33
CA THR A 24 13.36 11.46 1.71
C THR A 24 12.73 10.07 1.53
N ALA A 25 12.04 9.56 2.55
CA ALA A 25 11.36 8.26 2.49
C ALA A 25 10.22 8.27 1.46
N LEU A 26 9.40 9.33 1.48
CA LEU A 26 8.29 9.52 0.54
C LEU A 26 8.79 9.54 -0.92
N LEU A 27 9.81 10.37 -1.20
CA LEU A 27 10.39 10.47 -2.55
C LEU A 27 11.06 9.16 -2.97
N ALA A 28 11.78 8.48 -2.07
CA ALA A 28 12.36 7.17 -2.37
C ALA A 28 11.29 6.13 -2.73
N MET A 29 10.18 6.09 -1.98
CA MET A 29 9.05 5.18 -2.25
C MET A 29 8.37 5.51 -3.59
N LEU A 30 8.11 6.79 -3.88
CA LEU A 30 7.49 7.22 -5.15
C LEU A 30 8.40 7.00 -6.36
N ASN A 31 9.70 7.24 -6.21
CA ASN A 31 10.69 7.08 -7.29
C ASN A 31 11.11 5.62 -7.51
N SER A 32 10.65 4.68 -6.67
CA SER A 32 10.99 3.26 -6.83
C SER A 32 10.50 2.65 -8.14
N CYS A 33 9.49 3.27 -8.79
CA CYS A 33 8.82 2.78 -9.99
C CYS A 33 8.34 1.32 -9.88
N ALA A 34 8.19 0.81 -8.64
CA ALA A 34 7.77 -0.55 -8.40
C ALA A 34 6.29 -0.68 -8.75
N ASN A 35 5.98 -1.56 -9.71
CA ASN A 35 4.59 -1.85 -10.04
C ASN A 35 3.87 -2.44 -8.81
N SER A 36 2.59 -2.08 -8.64
CA SER A 36 1.71 -2.56 -7.57
C SER A 36 2.05 -2.04 -6.15
N ILE A 37 2.70 -0.87 -6.07
CA ILE A 37 2.85 -0.13 -4.81
C ILE A 37 1.81 1.00 -4.71
N THR A 38 1.22 1.17 -3.53
CA THR A 38 0.42 2.35 -3.16
C THR A 38 1.16 3.08 -2.05
N VAL A 39 1.57 4.32 -2.29
CA VAL A 39 2.24 5.15 -1.29
C VAL A 39 1.21 6.06 -0.62
N VAL A 40 1.18 6.08 0.71
CA VAL A 40 0.32 6.99 1.48
C VAL A 40 1.11 8.18 2.02
N ASN A 41 0.41 9.15 2.60
CA ASN A 41 1.03 10.28 3.29
C ASN A 41 1.98 9.81 4.41
N ILE A 42 2.95 10.67 4.74
CA ILE A 42 3.89 10.46 5.84
C ILE A 42 3.12 10.16 7.14
N ASP A 43 3.56 9.10 7.84
CA ASP A 43 2.97 8.52 9.05
C ASP A 43 1.51 8.09 8.96
N ASN A 44 0.91 8.09 7.77
CA ASN A 44 -0.52 7.77 7.63
C ASN A 44 -0.79 6.26 7.63
N GLY A 45 -0.44 5.60 8.73
CA GLY A 45 -0.69 4.18 8.96
C GLY A 45 -2.18 3.84 8.96
N PHE A 46 -3.04 4.76 9.40
CA PHE A 46 -4.49 4.60 9.32
C PHE A 46 -4.96 4.52 7.86
N GLY A 47 -4.53 5.46 7.01
CA GLY A 47 -4.84 5.47 5.58
C GLY A 47 -4.34 4.21 4.89
N ALA A 48 -3.18 3.69 5.29
CA ALA A 48 -2.66 2.43 4.78
C ALA A 48 -3.55 1.23 5.14
N GLY A 49 -3.97 1.13 6.42
CA GLY A 49 -4.88 0.08 6.87
C GLY A 49 -6.26 0.17 6.19
N TYR A 50 -6.78 1.38 6.03
CA TYR A 50 -8.04 1.61 5.34
C TYR A 50 -7.96 1.22 3.86
N ALA A 51 -6.89 1.60 3.16
CA ALA A 51 -6.64 1.17 1.79
C ALA A 51 -6.54 -0.36 1.68
N ALA A 52 -5.85 -1.02 2.62
CA ALA A 52 -5.78 -2.48 2.67
C ALA A 52 -7.18 -3.11 2.83
N ALA A 53 -8.01 -2.57 3.72
CA ALA A 53 -9.37 -3.05 3.93
C ALA A 53 -10.25 -2.87 2.68
N LEU A 54 -10.09 -1.76 1.95
CA LEU A 54 -10.78 -1.55 0.68
C LEU A 54 -10.35 -2.58 -0.38
N ILE A 55 -9.05 -2.84 -0.51
CA ILE A 55 -8.54 -3.87 -1.43
C ILE A 55 -9.13 -5.23 -1.07
N LEU A 56 -9.09 -5.62 0.21
CA LEU A 56 -9.66 -6.87 0.69
C LEU A 56 -11.16 -6.96 0.39
N ARG A 57 -11.90 -5.86 0.62
CA ARG A 57 -13.34 -5.80 0.31
C ARG A 57 -13.62 -6.01 -1.16
N GLN A 58 -12.82 -5.43 -2.07
CA GLN A 58 -12.97 -5.65 -3.51
C GLN A 58 -12.74 -7.12 -3.88
N ILE A 59 -11.73 -7.76 -3.30
CA ILE A 59 -11.47 -9.20 -3.49
C ILE A 59 -12.67 -10.03 -3.02
N ILE A 60 -13.16 -9.80 -1.81
CA ILE A 60 -14.31 -10.51 -1.25
C ILE A 60 -15.54 -10.34 -2.15
N GLN A 61 -15.83 -9.10 -2.60
CA GLN A 61 -16.96 -8.83 -3.49
C GLN A 61 -16.81 -9.52 -4.85
N PHE A 62 -15.59 -9.55 -5.40
CA PHE A 62 -15.31 -10.27 -6.64
C PHE A 62 -15.58 -11.78 -6.47
N HIS A 63 -15.08 -12.37 -5.38
CA HIS A 63 -15.34 -13.77 -5.04
C HIS A 63 -16.83 -14.06 -4.79
N GLN A 64 -17.57 -13.17 -4.13
CA GLN A 64 -19.02 -13.35 -3.94
C GLN A 64 -19.79 -13.31 -5.26
N LYS A 65 -19.38 -12.46 -6.21
CA LYS A 65 -20.05 -12.35 -7.52
C LYS A 65 -19.73 -13.48 -8.48
N HIS A 66 -18.60 -14.17 -8.31
CA HIS A 66 -18.11 -15.19 -9.25
C HIS A 66 -17.89 -16.57 -8.59
N GLY A 67 -18.16 -16.69 -7.29
CA GLY A 67 -17.96 -17.89 -6.48
C GLY A 67 -19.19 -18.79 -6.35
N GLU A 68 -20.29 -18.50 -7.07
CA GLU A 68 -21.51 -19.32 -7.11
C GLU A 68 -21.65 -20.18 -8.38
N THR A 69 -20.55 -20.62 -8.98
CA THR A 69 -20.59 -21.63 -10.07
C THR A 69 -19.51 -22.69 -9.87
N HIS A 70 -19.55 -23.44 -8.78
CA HIS A 70 -18.89 -24.75 -8.67
C HIS A 70 -19.60 -25.59 -7.59
N GLU A 71 -20.86 -25.95 -7.85
CA GLU A 71 -21.44 -27.25 -7.46
C GLU A 71 -22.03 -27.90 -8.71
#